data_AF-A0A417CFP3-F1
#
_entry.id   AF-A0A417CFP3-F1
#
_cell.length_a   1.000
_cell.length_b   1.000
_cell.length_c   1.000
_cell.angle_alpha   90.00
_cell.angle_beta   90.00
_cell.angle_gamma   90.00
#
_symmetry.space_group_name_H-M   'P 1'
#
loop_
_entity.id
_entity.type
_entity.pdbx_description
1 polymer ?
#
loop_
_entity_poly.entity_id
_entity_poly.type
_entity_poly.pdbx_seq_one_letter_code
_entity_poly.pdbx_strand_id
1 'polypeptide(L)'
;MVIIVDKKLNELLKQKRKERGLSIVELSQALNIPKSTISRIENNYDLNTSNKNVKRLLDFFSIKLTYDSSSSNREIIDITDYSPVHKMIIQQIKDQEEVYQAMKEQKTSQDNTNKK
;
A
#
# COMPACT_ATOMS: atom_id res chain seq x y z
N MET A 1 11.87 -1.92 -8.46
CA MET A 1 10.58 -1.71 -9.16
C MET A 1 9.96 -0.47 -8.55
N VAL A 2 9.95 0.63 -9.29
CA VAL A 2 9.30 1.87 -8.86
C VAL A 2 7.82 1.70 -9.20
N ILE A 3 6.96 1.63 -8.20
CA ILE A 3 5.51 1.57 -8.42
C ILE A 3 5.00 3.00 -8.27
N ILE A 4 4.58 3.61 -9.38
CA ILE A 4 3.86 4.87 -9.35
C ILE A 4 2.45 4.54 -8.87
N VAL A 5 2.09 5.03 -7.68
CA VAL A 5 0.72 4.89 -7.16
C VAL A 5 0.06 6.25 -7.30
N ASP A 6 -1.02 6.35 -8.07
CA ASP A 6 -1.91 7.53 -8.18
C ASP A 6 -2.73 7.76 -6.88
N LYS A 7 -2.14 7.45 -5.72
CA LYS A 7 -2.80 7.52 -4.42
C LYS A 7 -2.15 8.61 -3.60
N LYS A 8 -2.97 9.52 -3.09
CA LYS A 8 -2.50 10.65 -2.28
C LYS A 8 -1.77 10.13 -1.04
N LEU A 9 -0.71 10.84 -0.64
CA LEU A 9 0.19 10.42 0.43
C LEU A 9 -0.51 10.11 1.75
N ASN A 10 -1.54 10.88 2.10
CA ASN A 10 -2.33 10.69 3.31
C ASN A 10 -3.04 9.33 3.35
N GLU A 11 -3.59 8.91 2.21
CA GLU A 11 -4.27 7.62 2.08
C GLU A 11 -3.29 6.46 2.13
N LEU A 12 -2.09 6.63 1.56
CA LEU A 12 -1.02 5.64 1.67
C LEU A 12 -0.57 5.45 3.11
N LEU A 13 -0.32 6.54 3.85
CA LEU A 13 0.05 6.46 5.27
C LEU A 13 -1.03 5.75 6.09
N LYS A 14 -2.30 6.10 5.86
CA LYS A 14 -3.45 5.45 6.50
C LYS A 14 -3.54 3.96 6.17
N GLN A 15 -3.32 3.60 4.91
CA GLN A 15 -3.29 2.22 4.47
C GLN A 15 -2.15 1.44 5.13
N LYS A 16 -0.92 1.96 5.13
CA LYS A 16 0.25 1.31 5.74
C LYS A 16 0.09 1.09 7.24
N ARG A 17 -0.53 2.04 7.94
CA ARG A 17 -0.91 1.84 9.35
C ARG A 17 -1.86 0.65 9.52
N LYS A 18 -2.92 0.57 8.70
CA LYS A 18 -3.90 -0.51 8.75
C LYS A 18 -3.30 -1.87 8.36
N GLU A 19 -2.42 -1.92 7.35
CA GLU A 19 -1.68 -3.13 6.95
C GLU A 19 -0.83 -3.69 8.09
N ARG A 20 -0.27 -2.82 8.94
CA ARG A 20 0.46 -3.21 10.15
C ARG A 20 -0.43 -3.52 11.36
N GLY A 21 -1.75 -3.47 11.21
CA GLY A 21 -2.71 -3.72 12.31
C GLY A 21 -2.71 -2.67 13.41
N LEU A 22 -2.13 -1.48 13.17
CA LEU A 22 -1.97 -0.46 14.22
C LEU A 22 -3.19 0.44 14.32
N SER A 23 -3.67 0.68 15.53
CA SER A 23 -4.58 1.79 15.83
C SER A 23 -3.85 3.14 15.78
N ILE A 24 -4.62 4.23 15.70
CA ILE A 24 -4.06 5.60 15.81
C ILE A 24 -3.40 5.80 17.18
N VAL A 25 -3.91 5.14 18.22
CA VAL A 25 -3.37 5.23 19.59
C VAL A 25 -1.98 4.59 19.68
N GLU A 26 -1.84 3.39 19.14
CA GLU A 26 -0.56 2.66 19.16
C GLU A 26 0.49 3.37 18.31
N LEU A 27 0.12 3.86 17.13
CA LEU A 27 1.04 4.64 16.29
C LEU A 27 1.44 5.96 16.97
N SER A 28 0.50 6.61 17.67
CA SER A 28 0.75 7.82 18.45
C SER A 28 1.77 7.58 19.55
N GLN A 29 1.66 6.47 20.28
CA GLN A 29 2.60 6.08 21.32
C GLN A 29 3.96 5.70 20.75
N ALA A 30 4.00 4.88 19.71
CA ALA A 30 5.25 4.42 19.08
C ALA A 30 6.10 5.58 18.54
N LEU A 31 5.45 6.60 17.98
CA LEU A 31 6.13 7.76 17.40
C LEU A 31 6.17 8.97 18.33
N ASN A 32 5.55 8.92 19.50
CA ASN A 32 5.36 10.10 20.34
C ASN A 32 4.84 11.31 19.53
N ILE A 33 3.75 11.09 18.76
CA ILE A 33 3.04 12.10 17.98
C ILE A 33 1.60 12.15 18.48
N PRO A 34 0.99 13.32 18.73
CA PRO A 34 -0.39 13.37 19.21
C PRO A 34 -1.37 12.67 18.27
N LYS A 35 -2.33 11.91 18.82
CA LYS A 35 -3.39 11.21 18.06
C LYS A 35 -4.12 12.13 17.09
N SER A 36 -4.44 13.34 17.52
CA SER A 36 -5.09 14.37 16.71
C SER A 36 -4.24 14.79 15.50
N THR A 37 -2.92 14.79 15.65
CA THR A 37 -1.99 15.10 14.57
C THR A 37 -1.92 13.97 13.55
N ILE A 38 -1.85 12.71 13.99
CA ILE A 38 -1.91 11.55 13.08
C ILE A 38 -3.24 11.52 12.33
N SER A 39 -4.37 11.69 13.04
CA SER A 39 -5.70 11.73 12.43
C SER A 39 -5.81 12.86 11.39
N ARG A 40 -5.31 14.06 11.71
CA ARG A 40 -5.28 15.18 10.76
C ARG A 40 -4.43 14.85 9.53
N ILE A 41 -3.28 14.21 9.71
CA ILE A 41 -2.41 13.81 8.59
C ILE A 41 -3.11 12.80 7.69
N GLU A 42 -3.73 11.76 8.24
CA GLU A 42 -4.38 10.70 7.45
C GLU A 42 -5.63 11.16 6.70
N ASN A 43 -6.28 12.24 7.14
CA ASN A 43 -7.53 12.73 6.56
C ASN A 43 -7.38 14.06 5.79
N ASN A 44 -6.19 14.67 5.76
CA ASN A 44 -5.94 15.90 4.99
C ASN A 44 -5.34 15.56 3.62
N TYR A 45 -5.87 16.17 2.56
CA TYR A 45 -5.44 15.95 1.19
C TYR A 45 -4.18 16.73 0.79
N ASP A 46 -3.91 17.85 1.46
CA ASP A 46 -2.76 18.73 1.16
C ASP A 46 -1.70 18.60 2.26
N LEU A 47 -0.97 17.48 2.23
CA LEU A 47 0.10 17.24 3.19
C LEU A 47 1.37 17.97 2.78
N ASN A 48 1.90 18.78 3.69
CA ASN A 48 3.25 19.31 3.55
C ASN A 48 4.28 18.21 3.87
N THR A 49 4.96 17.69 2.85
CA THR A 49 6.02 16.67 2.95
C THR A 49 7.24 17.14 3.73
N SER A 50 7.44 18.45 3.88
CA SER A 50 8.48 19.03 4.75
C SER A 50 8.09 19.00 6.23
N ASN A 51 6.84 18.70 6.58
CA ASN A 51 6.40 18.60 7.97
C ASN A 51 7.13 17.49 8.72
N LYS A 52 7.72 17.81 9.88
CA LYS A 52 8.48 16.87 10.71
C LYS A 52 7.72 15.58 11.04
N ASN A 53 6.43 15.66 11.34
CA ASN A 53 5.63 14.48 11.70
C ASN A 53 5.29 13.63 10.47
N VAL A 54 5.12 14.25 9.31
CA VAL A 54 4.96 13.52 8.05
C VAL A 54 6.24 12.76 7.73
N LYS A 55 7.41 13.39 7.82
CA LYS A 55 8.72 12.72 7.64
C LYS A 55 8.89 11.52 8.56
N ARG A 56 8.59 11.68 9.85
CA ARG A 56 8.67 10.58 10.83
C ARG A 56 7.75 9.40 10.49
N LEU A 57 6.57 9.67 9.94
CA LEU A 57 5.68 8.61 9.48
C LEU A 57 6.23 7.91 8.23
N LEU A 58 6.79 8.66 7.28
CA LEU A 58 7.44 8.11 6.10
C LEU A 58 8.61 7.21 6.49
N ASP A 59 9.49 7.68 7.38
CA ASP A 59 10.62 6.91 7.90
C ASP A 59 10.13 5.62 8.59
N PHE A 60 9.12 5.72 9.46
CA PHE A 60 8.55 4.57 10.17
C PHE A 60 7.96 3.51 9.23
N PHE A 61 7.35 3.94 8.13
CA PHE A 61 6.80 3.06 7.11
C PHE A 61 7.80 2.71 6.00
N SER A 62 9.04 3.19 6.09
CA SER A 62 10.09 3.02 5.08
C SER A 62 9.66 3.52 3.69
N ILE A 63 8.87 4.59 3.66
CA ILE A 63 8.40 5.22 2.43
C ILE A 63 9.40 6.30 2.04
N LYS A 64 9.96 6.20 0.83
CA LYS A 64 10.83 7.25 0.28
C LYS A 64 10.01 8.14 -0.65
N LEU A 65 10.11 9.45 -0.48
CA LEU A 65 9.53 10.41 -1.42
C LEU A 65 10.60 10.79 -2.45
N THR A 66 10.24 10.70 -3.74
CA THR A 66 11.09 11.14 -4.85
C THR A 66 10.32 12.21 -5.64
N TYR A 67 10.95 13.34 -5.92
CA TYR A 67 10.34 14.37 -6.76
C TYR A 67 10.81 14.18 -8.20
N ASP A 68 9.89 14.09 -9.16
CA ASP A 68 10.24 14.18 -10.57
C ASP A 68 10.32 15.65 -10.98
N SER A 69 11.54 16.12 -11.20
CA SER A 69 11.81 17.50 -11.63
C SER A 69 11.45 17.77 -13.10
N SER A 70 11.13 16.74 -13.89
CA SER A 70 10.84 16.87 -15.33
C SER A 70 9.37 17.15 -15.64
N SER A 71 8.48 16.99 -14.67
CA SER A 71 7.06 17.25 -14.82
C SER A 71 6.55 18.11 -13.67
N SER A 72 6.22 19.36 -13.98
CA SER A 72 5.64 20.32 -13.04
C SER A 72 4.47 19.66 -12.28
N ASN A 73 4.65 19.44 -10.98
CA ASN A 73 3.65 19.00 -9.99
C ASN A 73 3.16 17.54 -10.01
N ARG A 74 4.04 16.53 -9.93
CA ARG A 74 3.65 15.22 -9.40
C ARG A 74 4.61 14.71 -8.32
N GLU A 75 4.08 14.47 -7.12
CA GLU A 75 4.81 13.77 -6.05
C GLU A 75 4.89 12.28 -6.40
N ILE A 76 6.09 11.75 -6.62
CA ILE A 76 6.28 10.31 -6.86
C ILE A 76 6.65 9.65 -5.52
N ILE A 77 5.79 8.74 -5.06
CA ILE A 77 6.06 7.99 -3.83
C ILE A 77 6.82 6.70 -4.21
N ASP A 78 8.08 6.61 -3.79
CA ASP A 78 8.92 5.42 -3.97
C ASP A 78 8.71 4.47 -2.78
N ILE A 79 7.91 3.43 -3.01
CA ILE A 79 7.63 2.38 -2.04
C ILE A 79 8.61 1.23 -2.29
N THR A 80 9.76 1.25 -1.62
CA THR A 80 10.62 0.09 -1.39
C THR A 80 10.31 -0.37 0.05
N ASP A 81 9.88 -1.58 0.42
CA ASP A 81 10.27 -2.92 0.02
C ASP A 81 9.22 -3.92 0.55
N TYR A 82 8.84 -4.91 -0.26
CA TYR A 82 8.62 -6.25 0.31
C TYR A 82 9.99 -6.92 0.38
N SER A 83 10.35 -7.51 1.53
CA SER A 83 11.56 -8.33 1.59
C SER A 83 11.50 -9.41 0.48
N PRO A 84 12.63 -9.90 -0.05
CA PRO A 84 12.64 -10.91 -1.10
C PRO A 84 11.71 -12.11 -0.79
N VAL A 85 11.63 -12.50 0.49
CA VAL A 85 10.73 -13.55 0.99
C VAL A 85 9.26 -13.19 0.78
N HIS A 86 8.85 -11.96 1.08
CA HIS A 86 7.46 -11.52 0.91
C HIS A 86 7.08 -11.36 -0.57
N LYS A 87 8.03 -11.00 -1.44
CA LYS A 87 7.81 -11.03 -2.90
C LYS A 87 7.58 -12.46 -3.39
N MET A 88 8.36 -13.42 -2.89
CA MET A 88 8.18 -14.84 -3.22
C MET A 88 6.84 -15.39 -2.73
N ILE A 89 6.43 -15.07 -1.50
CA ILE A 89 5.14 -15.52 -0.94
C ILE A 89 3.97 -14.96 -1.77
N ILE A 90 4.01 -13.67 -2.11
CA ILE A 90 2.94 -13.05 -2.91
C ILE A 90 2.88 -13.63 -4.32
N GLN A 91 4.03 -13.97 -4.93
CA GLN A 91 4.06 -14.61 -6.25
C GLN A 91 3.45 -16.00 -6.20
N GLN A 92 3.82 -16.82 -5.20
CA GLN A 92 3.27 -18.16 -5.02
C GLN A 92 1.74 -18.16 -4.83
N ILE A 93 1.20 -17.16 -4.12
CA ILE A 93 -0.26 -17.05 -3.92
C ILE A 93 -0.98 -16.73 -5.24
N LYS A 94 -0.42 -15.82 -6.06
CA LYS A 94 -1.01 -15.46 -7.36
C LYS A 94 -1.00 -16.64 -8.32
N ASP A 95 0.13 -17.34 -8.39
CA ASP A 95 0.28 -18.52 -9.25
C ASP A 95 -0.74 -19.62 -8.86
N GLN A 96 -1.04 -19.77 -7.57
CA GLN A 96 -2.07 -20.72 -7.09
C GLN A 96 -3.50 -20.30 -7.45
N GLU A 97 -3.79 -19.00 -7.40
CA GLU A 97 -5.12 -18.47 -7.69
C GLU A 97 -5.45 -18.60 -9.19
N GLU A 98 -4.48 -18.33 -10.08
CA GLU A 98 -4.62 -18.55 -11.53
C GLU A 98 -4.89 -20.02 -11.87
N VAL A 99 -4.16 -20.93 -11.24
CA VAL A 99 -4.37 -22.38 -11.40
C VAL A 99 -5.77 -22.79 -10.94
N TYR A 100 -6.24 -22.24 -9.82
CA TYR A 100 -7.59 -22.53 -9.29
C TYR A 100 -8.70 -22.01 -10.22
N GLN A 101 -8.56 -20.82 -10.79
CA GLN A 101 -9.54 -20.29 -11.74
C GLN A 101 -9.55 -21.07 -13.05
N ALA A 102 -8.37 -21.43 -13.59
CA ALA A 102 -8.26 -22.27 -14.78
C ALA A 102 -8.93 -23.64 -14.58
N MET A 103 -8.80 -24.24 -13.38
CA MET A 103 -9.49 -25.49 -13.04
C MET A 103 -11.01 -25.33 -12.90
N LYS A 104 -11.49 -24.18 -12.41
CA LYS A 104 -12.92 -23.89 -12.32
C LYS A 104 -13.55 -23.73 -13.69
N GLU A 105 -12.90 -22.99 -14.58
CA GLU A 105 -13.39 -22.73 -15.93
C GLU A 105 -13.53 -24.02 -16.75
N GLN A 106 -12.55 -24.93 -16.65
CA GLN A 106 -12.61 -26.24 -17.30
C GLN A 106 -13.76 -27.12 -16.80
N LYS A 107 -14.14 -27.03 -15.52
CA LYS A 107 -15.27 -27.78 -14.96
C LYS A 107 -16.62 -27.24 -15.43
N THR A 108 -16.79 -25.91 -15.52
CA THR A 108 -18.02 -25.30 -16.05
C THR A 108 -18.26 -25.55 -17.53
N SER A 109 -17.22 -25.79 -18.33
CA SER A 109 -17.36 -26.12 -19.75
C SER A 109 -17.79 -27.57 -20.01
N GLN A 110 -17.47 -28.51 -19.11
CA GLN A 110 -17.86 -29.92 -19.25
C GLN A 110 -19.30 -30.21 -18.77
N ASP A 111 -19.81 -29.44 -17.80
CA ASP A 111 -21.19 -29.61 -17.30
C ASP A 111 -22.27 -29.10 -18.29
N ASN A 112 -21.92 -28.20 -19.20
CA ASN A 112 -22.85 -27.67 -20.21
C ASN A 112 -23.01 -28.56 -21.46
N THR A 113 -22.23 -29.64 -21.59
CA THR A 113 -22.34 -30.61 -22.71
C THR A 113 -23.23 -31.83 -22.42
N ASN A 114 -23.68 -32.04 -21.17
CA ASN A 114 -24.52 -33.18 -20.79
C ASN A 114 -26.00 -32.82 -20.49
N LYS A 115 -26.42 -31.59 -20.79
CA LYS A 115 -27.85 -31.20 -20.81
C LYS A 115 -28.26 -30.78 -22.21
N LYS A 116 -28.41 -31.74 -23.11
CA LYS A 116 -29.25 -31.62 -24.30
C LYS A 116 -29.90 -32.95 -24.60
#